data_AF-A0AAV0QIS3-F1
#
_entry.id   AF-A0AAV0QIS3-F1
#
_cell.length_a   1.000
_cell.length_b   1.000
_cell.length_c   1.000
_cell.angle_alpha   90.00
_cell.angle_beta   90.00
_cell.angle_gamma   90.00
#
_symmetry.space_group_name_H-M   'P 1'
#
loop_
_entity.id
_entity.type
_entity.pdbx_description
1 polymer ?
#
loop_
_entity_poly.entity_id
_entity_poly.type
_entity_poly.pdbx_seq_one_letter_code
_entity_poly.pdbx_strand_id
1 'polypeptide(L)'
;MKLELHVSSSPYLKKEFEIAGSHNLEVYLHLVDGYVSEGAKFRWNARRDLALVNKSTDMLIPELKIPEFWYHLPYKGLVLNKYGRWVKPGRKVEDIPSPFSSELLSSHEPILELVES
;
A
#
# COMPACT_ATOMS: atom_id res chain seq x y z
N MET A 1 9.52 11.85 -24.21
CA MET A 1 8.89 12.91 -23.40
C MET A 1 8.94 12.47 -21.94
N LYS A 2 9.40 13.33 -21.02
CA LYS A 2 9.53 13.06 -19.58
C LYS A 2 8.67 14.08 -18.83
N LEU A 3 7.98 13.65 -17.77
CA LEU A 3 7.29 14.53 -16.84
C LEU A 3 8.15 14.62 -15.58
N GLU A 4 8.55 15.84 -15.20
CA GLU A 4 9.33 16.08 -13.98
C GLU A 4 8.41 16.56 -12.86
N LEU A 5 8.47 15.86 -11.72
CA LEU A 5 7.67 16.16 -10.54
C LEU A 5 8.62 16.44 -9.37
N HIS A 6 8.34 17.51 -8.63
CA HIS A 6 9.12 17.88 -7.46
C HIS A 6 8.22 17.86 -6.23
N VAL A 7 8.64 17.16 -5.18
CA VAL A 7 7.94 17.13 -3.87
C VAL A 7 7.70 18.54 -3.34
N SER A 8 8.69 19.41 -3.50
CA SER A 8 8.65 20.82 -3.08
C SER A 8 7.60 21.68 -3.79
N SER A 9 7.00 21.19 -4.90
CA SER A 9 5.94 21.91 -5.60
C SER A 9 4.64 21.93 -4.78
N SER A 10 4.36 20.88 -4.02
CA SER A 10 3.15 20.76 -3.21
C SER A 10 3.32 21.49 -1.88
N PRO A 11 2.38 22.38 -1.51
CA PRO A 11 2.39 23.02 -0.19
C PRO A 11 2.01 22.07 0.95
N TYR A 12 1.48 20.88 0.63
CA TYR A 12 1.00 19.88 1.59
C TYR A 12 2.05 18.84 1.98
N LEU A 13 3.18 18.81 1.28
CA LEU A 13 4.26 17.84 1.53
C LEU A 13 5.38 18.50 2.35
N LYS A 14 6.01 17.70 3.20
CA LYS A 14 7.25 18.05 3.90
C LYS A 14 8.34 18.39 2.89
N LYS A 15 9.22 19.31 3.26
CA LYS A 15 10.34 19.76 2.40
C LYS A 15 11.62 19.00 2.69
N GLU A 16 11.68 18.35 3.84
CA GLU A 16 12.74 17.45 4.24
C GLU A 16 12.78 16.25 3.28
N PHE A 17 13.99 15.90 2.85
CA PHE A 17 14.17 14.82 1.90
C PHE A 17 14.11 13.46 2.61
N GLU A 18 13.05 12.71 2.37
CA GLU A 18 12.94 11.31 2.75
C GLU A 18 13.01 10.38 1.53
N ILE A 19 14.05 9.54 1.46
CA ILE A 19 14.28 8.60 0.36
C ILE A 19 13.10 7.62 0.20
N ALA A 20 12.56 7.12 1.31
CA ALA A 20 11.44 6.18 1.27
C ALA A 20 10.15 6.85 0.75
N GLY A 21 9.90 8.10 1.13
CA GLY A 21 8.74 8.86 0.69
C GLY A 21 8.80 9.27 -0.78
N SER A 22 9.99 9.59 -1.31
CA SER A 22 10.16 10.02 -2.69
C SER A 22 9.89 8.91 -3.73
N HIS A 23 9.95 7.65 -3.33
CA HIS A 23 9.60 6.50 -4.17
C HIS A 23 8.19 5.95 -3.92
N ASN A 24 7.37 6.65 -3.15
CA ASN A 24 6.02 6.20 -2.84
C ASN A 24 5.01 6.54 -3.96
N LEU A 25 4.21 5.55 -4.38
CA LEU A 25 3.20 5.72 -5.43
C LEU A 25 2.15 6.79 -5.07
N GLU A 26 1.71 6.86 -3.81
CA GLU A 26 0.70 7.83 -3.37
C GLU A 26 1.22 9.26 -3.44
N VAL A 27 2.52 9.46 -3.17
CA VAL A 27 3.20 10.76 -3.35
C VAL A 27 3.25 11.15 -4.83
N TYR A 28 3.58 10.22 -5.73
CA TYR A 28 3.55 10.51 -7.18
C TYR A 28 2.15 10.88 -7.66
N LEU A 29 1.13 10.11 -7.28
CA LEU A 29 -0.25 10.38 -7.70
C LEU A 29 -0.77 11.71 -7.15
N HIS A 30 -0.37 12.09 -5.95
CA HIS A 30 -0.63 13.42 -5.38
C HIS A 30 0.02 14.54 -6.21
N LEU A 31 1.30 14.38 -6.56
CA LEU A 31 2.01 15.36 -7.38
C LEU A 31 1.44 15.48 -8.80
N VAL A 32 1.05 14.36 -9.42
CA VAL A 32 0.39 14.34 -10.73
C VAL A 32 -0.96 15.04 -10.69
N ASP A 33 -1.76 14.80 -9.65
CA ASP A 33 -3.06 15.47 -9.51
C ASP A 33 -2.93 16.98 -9.26
N GLY A 34 -1.84 17.43 -8.66
CA GLY A 34 -1.54 18.85 -8.52
C GLY A 34 -0.80 19.50 -9.68
N TYR A 35 -0.32 18.72 -10.65
CA TYR A 35 0.53 19.22 -11.73
C TYR A 35 -0.28 20.03 -12.75
N VAL A 36 0.29 21.15 -13.19
CA VAL A 36 -0.30 22.04 -14.22
C VAL A 36 0.66 22.14 -15.40
N SER A 37 1.85 22.66 -15.16
CA SER A 37 2.95 22.76 -16.12
C SER A 37 4.27 22.97 -15.37
N GLU A 38 5.38 22.90 -16.08
CA GLU A 38 6.69 23.22 -15.52
C GLU A 38 6.71 24.66 -14.96
N GLY A 39 7.25 24.83 -13.74
CA GLY A 39 7.32 26.11 -13.04
C GLY A 39 5.99 26.66 -12.49
N ALA A 40 4.86 26.06 -12.81
CA ALA A 40 3.56 26.48 -12.27
C ALA A 40 3.40 26.06 -10.80
N LYS A 41 2.60 26.82 -10.06
CA LYS A 41 2.21 26.45 -8.69
C LYS A 41 1.33 25.20 -8.70
N PHE A 42 1.43 24.43 -7.64
CA PHE A 42 0.54 23.29 -7.41
C PHE A 42 -0.92 23.71 -7.49
N ARG A 43 -1.71 22.92 -8.21
CA ARG A 43 -3.13 23.17 -8.46
C ARG A 43 -3.91 23.13 -7.15
N TRP A 44 -4.55 24.24 -6.80
CA TRP A 44 -5.30 24.40 -5.54
C TRP A 44 -6.55 23.51 -5.43
N ASN A 45 -7.14 23.11 -6.57
CA ASN A 45 -8.35 22.27 -6.64
C ASN A 45 -8.04 20.81 -7.03
N ALA A 46 -6.83 20.33 -6.74
CA ALA A 46 -6.51 18.90 -6.77
C ALA A 46 -7.56 18.12 -5.94
N ARG A 47 -8.03 16.98 -6.47
CA ARG A 47 -9.18 16.23 -5.94
C ARG A 47 -8.78 14.96 -5.19
N ARG A 48 -7.52 14.53 -5.30
CA ARG A 48 -7.01 13.35 -4.59
C ARG A 48 -6.98 13.63 -3.09
N ASP A 49 -7.43 12.65 -2.32
CA ASP A 49 -7.38 12.72 -0.86
C ASP A 49 -5.94 12.76 -0.36
N LEU A 50 -5.61 13.79 0.41
CA LEU A 50 -4.30 13.97 1.03
C LEU A 50 -3.94 12.79 1.93
N ALA A 51 -4.92 12.19 2.61
CA ALA A 51 -4.67 11.10 3.56
C ALA A 51 -3.98 9.91 2.91
N LEU A 52 -4.19 9.68 1.62
CA LEU A 52 -3.54 8.60 0.88
C LEU A 52 -2.01 8.74 0.84
N VAL A 53 -1.47 9.96 0.87
CA VAL A 53 -0.02 10.19 0.92
C VAL A 53 0.59 9.49 2.13
N ASN A 54 0.00 9.66 3.31
CA ASN A 54 0.47 9.04 4.55
C ASN A 54 0.02 7.59 4.75
N LYS A 55 -0.60 6.96 3.74
CA LYS A 55 -1.01 5.55 3.80
C LYS A 55 0.14 4.64 4.25
N SER A 56 1.34 4.88 3.73
CA SER A 56 2.55 4.13 4.07
C SER A 56 3.79 5.04 4.13
N THR A 57 3.59 6.32 4.44
CA THR A 57 4.67 7.32 4.54
C THR A 57 4.37 8.33 5.66
N ASP A 58 5.34 9.21 5.91
CA ASP A 58 5.22 10.40 6.77
C ASP A 58 5.54 11.69 5.96
N MET A 59 4.97 11.81 4.77
CA MET A 59 5.31 12.88 3.82
C MET A 59 4.43 14.12 3.93
N LEU A 60 3.29 14.06 4.62
CA LEU A 60 2.41 15.22 4.82
C LEU A 60 2.90 16.14 5.93
N ILE A 61 2.65 17.43 5.77
CA ILE A 61 2.95 18.41 6.83
C ILE A 61 2.11 18.15 8.11
N PRO A 62 2.67 18.35 9.31
CA PRO A 62 2.01 18.02 10.58
C PRO A 62 0.78 18.89 10.92
N GLU A 63 0.58 20.00 10.20
CA GLU A 63 -0.58 20.89 10.31
C GLU A 63 -1.86 20.20 9.85
N LEU A 64 -1.78 19.23 8.94
CA LEU A 64 -2.94 18.50 8.42
C LEU A 64 -3.52 17.50 9.42
N LYS A 65 -2.80 17.16 10.50
CA LYS A 65 -3.22 16.21 11.55
C LYS A 65 -3.63 14.83 11.04
N ILE A 66 -3.06 14.42 9.91
CA ILE A 66 -3.23 13.08 9.34
C ILE A 66 -2.09 12.19 9.87
N PRO A 67 -2.39 11.08 10.55
CA PRO A 67 -1.35 10.18 11.03
C PRO A 67 -0.48 9.63 9.91
N GLU A 68 0.81 9.54 10.16
CA GLU A 68 1.77 8.81 9.34
C GLU A 68 1.49 7.30 9.34
N PHE A 69 1.89 6.61 8.26
CA PHE A 69 1.81 5.16 8.11
C PHE A 69 0.46 4.54 8.53
N TRP A 70 -0.66 5.24 8.34
CA TRP A 70 -1.91 4.88 9.01
C TRP A 70 -2.50 3.55 8.53
N TYR A 71 -2.13 3.07 7.33
CA TYR A 71 -2.71 1.86 6.78
C TYR A 71 -2.15 0.62 7.45
N HIS A 72 -2.96 0.06 8.32
CA HIS A 72 -2.75 -1.25 8.91
C HIS A 72 -4.04 -2.06 8.82
N LEU A 73 -3.90 -3.36 8.57
CA LEU A 73 -5.04 -4.26 8.66
C LEU A 73 -5.54 -4.34 10.12
N PRO A 74 -6.86 -4.47 10.36
CA PRO A 74 -7.38 -4.77 11.68
C PRO A 74 -6.64 -5.96 12.29
N TYR A 75 -6.24 -5.84 13.56
CA TYR A 75 -5.47 -6.86 14.26
C TYR A 75 -4.21 -7.33 13.51
N LYS A 76 -3.61 -6.46 12.68
CA LYS A 76 -2.47 -6.76 11.80
C LYS A 76 -2.75 -7.92 10.83
N GLY A 77 -4.02 -8.13 10.47
CA GLY A 77 -4.46 -9.21 9.58
C GLY A 77 -4.61 -10.57 10.27
N LEU A 78 -4.55 -10.63 11.60
CA LEU A 78 -4.80 -11.86 12.35
C LEU A 78 -6.31 -12.11 12.51
N VAL A 79 -6.67 -13.38 12.62
CA VAL A 79 -8.05 -13.83 12.88
C VAL A 79 -8.09 -14.71 14.13
N LEU A 80 -9.18 -14.65 14.89
CA LEU A 80 -9.42 -15.55 16.01
C LEU A 80 -9.88 -16.91 15.49
N ASN A 81 -9.22 -17.99 15.92
CA ASN A 81 -9.66 -19.34 15.62
C ASN A 81 -10.70 -19.86 16.64
N LYS A 82 -11.24 -21.06 16.39
CA LYS A 82 -12.23 -21.72 17.28
C LYS A 82 -11.74 -22.00 18.72
N TYR A 83 -10.44 -21.89 18.96
CA TYR A 83 -9.81 -22.06 20.27
C TYR A 83 -9.48 -20.73 20.96
N GLY A 84 -9.94 -19.60 20.41
CA GLY A 84 -9.70 -18.26 20.97
C GLY A 84 -8.27 -17.75 20.77
N ARG A 85 -7.49 -18.32 19.84
CA ARG A 85 -6.10 -17.89 19.55
C ARG A 85 -6.05 -17.05 18.28
N TRP A 86 -5.24 -15.99 18.29
CA TRP A 86 -4.95 -15.19 17.10
C TRP A 86 -3.99 -15.94 16.18
N VAL A 87 -4.42 -16.19 14.95
CA VAL A 87 -3.64 -16.91 13.94
C VAL A 87 -3.59 -16.13 12.63
N LYS A 88 -2.56 -16.38 11.82
CA LYS A 88 -2.55 -15.89 10.44
C LYS A 88 -3.61 -16.66 9.64
N PRO A 89 -4.45 -15.97 8.85
CA PRO A 89 -5.35 -16.67 7.94
C PRO A 89 -4.54 -17.46 6.92
N GLY A 90 -5.07 -18.60 6.48
CA GLY A 90 -4.52 -19.33 5.34
C GLY A 90 -4.58 -18.46 4.08
N ARG A 91 -3.64 -18.66 3.15
CA ARG A 91 -3.74 -18.05 1.82
C ARG A 91 -4.89 -18.68 1.06
N LYS A 92 -5.58 -17.90 0.23
CA LYS A 92 -6.48 -18.48 -0.76
C LYS A 92 -5.64 -19.28 -1.76
N VAL A 93 -6.23 -20.27 -2.42
CA VAL A 93 -5.50 -21.18 -3.32
C VAL A 93 -4.85 -20.39 -4.45
N GLU A 94 -5.53 -19.38 -4.99
CA GLU A 94 -5.03 -18.48 -6.02
C GLU A 94 -3.82 -17.62 -5.59
N ASP A 95 -3.64 -17.39 -4.29
CA ASP A 95 -2.53 -16.60 -3.73
C ASP A 95 -1.32 -17.46 -3.37
N ILE A 96 -1.39 -18.78 -3.55
CA ILE A 96 -0.26 -19.68 -3.34
C ILE A 96 0.61 -19.62 -4.60
N PRO A 97 1.88 -19.18 -4.49
CA PRO A 97 2.78 -19.22 -5.63
C PRO A 97 3.05 -20.68 -6.01
N SER A 98 2.30 -21.18 -6.98
CA SER A 98 2.43 -22.52 -7.53
C SER A 98 3.03 -22.42 -8.93
N PRO A 99 4.02 -23.26 -9.27
CA PRO A 99 4.52 -23.37 -10.64
C PRO A 99 3.45 -23.94 -11.59
N PHE A 100 2.34 -24.46 -11.07
CA PHE A 100 1.22 -25.03 -11.82
C PHE A 100 -0.02 -24.16 -11.67
N SER A 101 -0.74 -23.94 -12.77
CA SER A 101 -2.03 -23.26 -12.76
C SER A 101 -3.02 -23.99 -11.84
N SER A 102 -3.91 -23.25 -11.21
CA SER A 102 -4.95 -23.74 -10.30
C SER A 102 -5.80 -24.89 -10.86
N GLU A 103 -5.86 -25.03 -12.19
CA GLU A 103 -6.54 -26.10 -12.91
C GLU A 103 -5.91 -27.50 -12.67
N LEU A 104 -4.60 -27.59 -12.45
CA LEU A 104 -3.90 -28.87 -12.17
C LEU A 104 -4.00 -29.32 -10.71
N LEU A 105 -4.32 -28.42 -9.79
CA LEU A 105 -4.48 -28.72 -8.37
C LEU A 105 -5.87 -29.32 -8.04
N SER A 106 -6.86 -29.12 -8.91
CA SER A 106 -8.17 -29.75 -8.77
C SER A 106 -8.16 -31.26 -9.10
N SER A 107 -7.10 -31.76 -9.76
CA SER A 107 -7.00 -33.15 -10.24
C SER A 107 -6.22 -34.10 -9.33
N HIS A 108 -5.76 -33.67 -8.17
CA HIS A 108 -5.07 -34.55 -7.22
C HIS A 108 -5.82 -34.63 -5.89
N GLU A 109 -6.35 -35.82 -5.61
CA GLU A 109 -6.93 -36.20 -4.32
C GLU A 109 -5.93 -36.04 -3.16
N PRO A 110 -6.42 -35.84 -1.92
CA PRO A 110 -5.57 -35.51 -0.79
C PRO A 110 -4.72 -36.70 -0.36
N ILE A 111 -3.40 -36.51 -0.30
CA ILE A 111 -2.49 -37.40 0.42
C ILE A 111 -2.73 -37.16 1.92
N LEU A 112 -3.65 -37.93 2.50
CA LEU A 112 -3.96 -37.96 3.94
C LEU A 112 -3.66 -39.31 4.62
N GLU A 113 -2.89 -40.19 3.99
CA GLU A 113 -2.30 -41.34 4.68
C GLU A 113 -0.80 -41.29 4.46
N LEU A 114 -0.02 -41.11 5.55
CA LEU A 114 1.36 -41.60 5.75
C LEU A 114 2.03 -41.00 7.01
N VAL A 115 1.27 -40.47 7.97
CA VAL A 115 1.82 -40.12 9.29
C VAL A 115 1.04 -40.85 10.38
N GLU A 116 1.08 -42.17 10.34
CA GLU A 116 0.91 -43.05 11.50
C GLU A 116 1.53 -44.43 11.17
N SER A 117 2.81 -44.58 11.54
CA SER A 117 3.49 -45.86 11.78
C SER A 117 4.61 -45.65 12.79
#